data_AF-A0A0G2GCU1-F1
#
_entry.id   AF-A0A0G2GCU1-F1
#
_cell.length_a   1.000
_cell.length_b   1.000
_cell.length_c   1.000
_cell.angle_alpha   90.00
_cell.angle_beta   90.00
_cell.angle_gamma   90.00
#
_symmetry.space_group_name_H-M   'P 1'
#
loop_
_entity.id
_entity.type
_entity.pdbx_description
1 polymer ?
#
loop_
_entity_poly.entity_id
_entity_poly.type
_entity_poly.pdbx_seq_one_letter_code
_entity_poly.pdbx_strand_id
1 'polypeptide(L)'
;MTESVYQTRIVVAYGTHIMHVLHILLTGKWDPISLLDDNDLWISSESFITATSHAVNAAEAISDILEYDPDLSFMPFFFGVYLLQGSFLLLLIADKLQGEASPSVVKACETIVRAHEACVVTLNTEYQVRHPPLPISPTLTETIIFY
;
A
#
# COMPACT_ATOMS: atom_id res chain seq x y z
N MET A 1 0.51 -26.30 16.81
CA MET A 1 1.55 -25.33 16.43
C MET A 1 1.79 -24.42 17.62
N THR A 2 3.03 -24.19 18.05
CA THR A 2 3.32 -23.35 19.22
C THR A 2 3.09 -21.87 18.87
N GLU A 3 2.68 -21.07 19.85
CA GLU A 3 2.44 -19.63 19.72
C GLU A 3 3.63 -18.89 19.08
N SER A 4 4.85 -19.28 19.45
CA SER A 4 6.10 -18.74 18.89
C SER A 4 6.25 -18.97 17.38
N VAL A 5 5.80 -20.11 16.87
CA VAL A 5 5.86 -20.43 15.43
C VAL A 5 4.85 -19.59 14.65
N TYR A 6 3.67 -19.33 15.24
CA TYR A 6 2.66 -18.46 14.63
C TYR A 6 3.15 -17.02 14.51
N GLN A 7 3.68 -16.46 15.60
CA GLN A 7 4.26 -15.11 15.62
C GLN A 7 5.42 -14.97 14.62
N THR A 8 6.27 -15.99 14.50
CA THR A 8 7.36 -15.99 13.53
C THR A 8 6.84 -15.92 12.09
N ARG A 9 5.76 -16.66 11.77
CA ARG A 9 5.15 -16.64 10.43
C ARG A 9 4.57 -15.27 10.09
N ILE A 10 3.87 -14.63 11.04
CA ILE A 10 3.36 -13.27 10.88
C ILE A 10 4.52 -12.32 10.54
N VAL A 11 5.56 -12.29 11.38
CA VAL A 11 6.71 -11.38 11.18
C VAL A 11 7.38 -11.61 9.83
N VAL A 12 7.57 -12.88 9.42
CA VAL A 12 8.17 -13.22 8.13
C VAL A 12 7.29 -12.77 6.96
N ALA A 13 5.97 -12.97 7.03
CA ALA A 13 5.06 -12.57 5.97
C ALA A 13 5.04 -11.04 5.79
N TYR A 14 4.90 -10.30 6.89
CA TYR A 14 4.98 -8.83 6.89
C TYR A 14 6.35 -8.33 6.38
N GLY A 15 7.45 -8.90 6.85
CA GLY A 15 8.80 -8.53 6.41
C GLY A 15 9.03 -8.81 4.92
N THR A 16 8.51 -9.92 4.41
CA THR A 16 8.61 -10.30 2.99
C THR A 16 7.84 -9.31 2.12
N HIS A 17 6.61 -8.96 2.52
CA HIS A 17 5.82 -7.94 1.82
C HIS A 17 6.57 -6.60 1.75
N ILE A 18 7.03 -6.09 2.90
CA ILE A 18 7.73 -4.80 2.97
C ILE A 18 9.01 -4.82 2.13
N MET A 19 9.77 -5.90 2.14
CA MET A 19 10.98 -6.03 1.33
C MET A 19 10.68 -5.87 -0.17
N HIS A 20 9.63 -6.54 -0.67
CA HIS A 20 9.22 -6.37 -2.06
C HIS A 20 8.75 -4.95 -2.37
N VAL A 21 7.98 -4.33 -1.48
CA VAL A 21 7.53 -2.93 -1.66
C VAL A 21 8.73 -1.96 -1.68
N LEU A 22 9.69 -2.12 -0.79
CA LEU A 22 10.91 -1.30 -0.78
C LEU A 22 11.71 -1.45 -2.08
N HIS A 23 11.79 -2.66 -2.64
CA HIS A 23 12.42 -2.88 -3.94
C HIS A 23 11.70 -2.13 -5.07
N ILE A 24 10.36 -2.17 -5.08
CA ILE A 24 9.54 -1.43 -6.05
C ILE A 24 9.79 0.07 -5.92
N LEU A 25 9.78 0.60 -4.69
CA LEU A 25 10.03 2.01 -4.42
C LEU A 25 11.44 2.45 -4.83
N LEU A 26 12.46 1.60 -4.67
CA LEU A 26 13.81 1.90 -5.13
C LEU A 26 13.97 1.88 -6.66
N THR A 27 13.13 1.09 -7.34
CA THR A 27 13.22 0.86 -8.80
C THR A 27 12.29 1.77 -9.60
N GLY A 28 11.18 2.20 -8.99
CA GLY A 28 10.08 2.91 -9.65
C GLY A 28 10.08 4.42 -9.45
N LYS A 29 9.19 5.09 -10.18
CA LYS A 29 8.84 6.49 -9.94
C LYS A 29 7.95 6.56 -8.70
N TRP A 30 8.36 7.35 -7.71
CA TRP A 30 7.66 7.50 -6.43
C TRP A 30 6.31 8.22 -6.55
N ASP A 31 6.10 8.95 -7.65
CA ASP A 31 4.89 9.70 -7.92
C ASP A 31 3.92 8.88 -8.80
N PRO A 32 2.72 8.53 -8.30
CA PRO A 32 1.72 7.78 -9.06
C PRO A 32 1.29 8.48 -10.36
N ILE A 33 1.29 9.82 -10.39
CA ILE A 33 0.93 10.59 -11.59
C ILE A 33 2.00 10.37 -12.66
N SER A 34 3.27 10.57 -12.31
CA SER A 34 4.42 10.31 -13.18
C SER A 34 4.56 8.85 -13.60
N LEU A 35 4.04 7.91 -12.79
CA LEU A 35 4.02 6.48 -13.09
C LEU A 35 2.95 6.14 -14.15
N LEU A 36 1.79 6.81 -14.12
CA LEU A 36 0.68 6.61 -15.06
C LEU A 36 0.87 7.32 -16.41
N ASP A 37 1.58 8.46 -16.43
CA ASP A 37 1.75 9.33 -17.60
C ASP A 37 2.73 8.77 -18.67
N ASP A 38 3.48 7.70 -18.36
CA ASP A 38 4.32 6.89 -19.30
C ASP A 38 5.17 7.66 -20.34
N ASN A 39 5.64 8.87 -20.03
CA ASN A 39 6.39 9.69 -21.00
C ASN A 39 7.78 9.12 -21.37
N ASP A 40 8.31 8.15 -20.62
CA ASP A 40 9.71 7.70 -20.72
C ASP A 40 9.89 6.24 -21.21
N LEU A 41 8.85 5.59 -21.75
CA LEU A 41 8.87 4.18 -22.18
C LEU A 41 9.29 3.18 -21.07
N TRP A 42 9.25 3.59 -19.81
CA TRP A 42 9.76 2.83 -18.68
C TRP A 42 9.05 1.48 -18.53
N ILE A 43 7.77 1.40 -18.92
CA ILE A 43 6.94 0.19 -18.91
C ILE A 43 7.54 -0.93 -19.79
N SER A 44 8.36 -0.58 -20.79
CA SER A 44 9.05 -1.54 -21.65
C SER A 44 10.44 -1.98 -21.14
N SER A 45 10.90 -1.42 -20.02
CA SER A 45 12.23 -1.69 -19.47
C SER A 45 12.27 -2.98 -18.66
N GLU A 46 13.47 -3.60 -18.57
CA GLU A 46 13.71 -4.74 -17.70
C GLU A 46 13.42 -4.40 -16.22
N SER A 47 13.72 -3.16 -15.81
CA SER A 47 13.44 -2.69 -14.45
C SER A 47 11.95 -2.72 -14.09
N PHE A 48 11.07 -2.46 -15.06
CA PHE A 48 9.63 -2.55 -14.89
C PHE A 48 9.16 -4.00 -14.77
N ILE A 49 9.72 -4.91 -15.56
CA ILE A 49 9.42 -6.35 -15.48
C ILE A 49 9.84 -6.88 -14.11
N THR A 50 11.03 -6.53 -13.62
CA THR A 50 11.50 -6.91 -12.28
C THR A 50 10.58 -6.33 -11.20
N ALA A 51 10.25 -5.03 -11.27
CA ALA A 51 9.35 -4.40 -10.31
C ALA A 51 7.97 -5.07 -10.30
N THR A 52 7.45 -5.44 -11.47
CA THR A 52 6.18 -6.17 -11.63
C THR A 52 6.22 -7.53 -10.93
N SER A 53 7.31 -8.29 -11.10
CA SER A 53 7.51 -9.56 -10.40
C SER A 53 7.54 -9.36 -8.88
N HIS A 54 8.22 -8.32 -8.40
CA HIS A 54 8.20 -7.98 -6.97
C HIS A 54 6.80 -7.59 -6.48
N ALA A 55 5.99 -6.91 -7.30
CA ALA A 55 4.61 -6.57 -6.97
C ALA A 55 3.73 -7.82 -6.80
N VAL A 56 3.85 -8.80 -7.71
CA VAL A 56 3.15 -10.08 -7.59
C VAL A 56 3.57 -10.83 -6.34
N ASN A 57 4.87 -10.92 -6.06
CA ASN A 57 5.39 -11.58 -4.86
C ASN A 57 4.97 -10.85 -3.57
N ALA A 58 4.87 -9.52 -3.60
CA ALA A 58 4.34 -8.73 -2.50
C ALA A 58 2.88 -9.09 -2.20
N ALA A 59 2.07 -9.34 -3.24
CA ALA A 59 0.68 -9.78 -3.09
C ALA A 59 0.58 -11.25 -2.62
N GLU A 60 1.51 -12.12 -3.00
CA GLU A 60 1.61 -13.46 -2.41
C GLU A 60 1.90 -13.39 -0.91
N ALA A 61 2.86 -12.55 -0.49
CA ALA A 61 3.12 -12.33 0.93
C ALA A 61 1.90 -11.76 1.68
N ILE A 62 1.08 -10.91 1.04
CA ILE A 62 -0.19 -10.44 1.62
C ILE A 62 -1.17 -11.61 1.83
N SER A 63 -1.19 -12.59 0.92
CA SER A 63 -2.06 -13.77 1.07
C SER A 63 -1.69 -14.53 2.35
N ASP A 64 -0.39 -14.69 2.61
CA ASP A 64 0.11 -15.29 3.86
C ASP A 64 -0.24 -14.42 5.08
N ILE A 65 -0.08 -13.09 4.98
CA ILE A 65 -0.49 -12.17 6.06
C ILE A 65 -1.95 -12.36 6.41
N LEU A 66 -2.86 -12.39 5.42
CA LEU A 66 -4.29 -12.55 5.66
C LEU A 66 -4.67 -13.94 6.20
N GLU A 67 -3.83 -14.96 6.00
CA GLU A 67 -4.00 -16.28 6.63
C GLU A 67 -3.68 -16.23 8.14
N TYR A 68 -2.66 -15.47 8.54
CA TYR A 68 -2.19 -15.43 9.93
C TYR A 68 -2.68 -14.22 10.75
N ASP A 69 -3.11 -13.14 10.11
CA ASP A 69 -3.58 -11.90 10.72
C ASP A 69 -4.65 -11.25 9.81
N PRO A 70 -5.86 -11.84 9.73
CA PRO A 70 -6.92 -11.40 8.82
C PRO A 70 -7.42 -9.98 9.10
N ASP A 71 -7.29 -9.54 10.36
CA ASP A 71 -7.67 -8.20 10.80
C ASP A 71 -6.52 -7.18 10.62
N LEU A 72 -5.36 -7.58 10.11
CA LEU A 72 -4.17 -6.73 9.93
C LEU A 72 -3.79 -5.97 11.21
N SER A 73 -3.92 -6.64 12.35
CA SER A 73 -3.80 -6.07 13.70
C SER A 73 -2.35 -5.96 14.17
N PHE A 74 -1.43 -6.71 13.56
CA PHE A 74 -0.04 -6.78 13.97
C PHE A 74 0.73 -5.47 13.74
N MET A 75 0.50 -4.81 12.60
CA MET A 75 1.19 -3.56 12.25
C MET A 75 0.32 -2.61 11.41
N PRO A 76 -0.88 -2.24 11.87
CA PRO A 76 -1.92 -1.64 11.03
C PRO A 76 -1.48 -0.35 10.33
N PHE A 77 -0.89 0.62 11.05
CA PHE A 77 -0.55 1.93 10.47
C PHE A 77 0.57 1.85 9.44
N PHE A 78 1.69 1.22 9.79
CA PHE A 78 2.82 1.10 8.86
C PHE A 78 2.45 0.20 7.68
N PHE A 79 1.73 -0.89 7.93
CA PHE A 79 1.34 -1.80 6.87
C PHE A 79 0.41 -1.14 5.87
N GLY A 80 -0.60 -0.38 6.32
CA GLY A 80 -1.50 0.33 5.41
C GLY A 80 -0.78 1.28 4.45
N VAL A 81 0.29 1.96 4.90
CA VAL A 81 1.11 2.83 4.04
C VAL A 81 1.85 2.01 2.99
N TYR A 82 2.53 0.93 3.38
CA TYR A 82 3.28 0.09 2.43
C TYR A 82 2.37 -0.72 1.50
N LEU A 83 1.21 -1.15 1.98
CA LEU A 83 0.18 -1.80 1.18
C LEU A 83 -0.28 -0.88 0.05
N LEU A 84 -0.59 0.38 0.36
CA LEU A 84 -0.97 1.37 -0.66
C LEU A 84 0.18 1.62 -1.65
N GLN A 85 1.40 1.85 -1.15
CA GLN A 85 2.58 2.11 -1.98
C GLN A 85 2.91 0.95 -2.93
N GLY A 86 2.84 -0.29 -2.46
CA GLY A 86 3.07 -1.48 -3.28
C GLY A 86 2.01 -1.72 -4.35
N SER A 87 0.82 -1.13 -4.19
CA SER A 87 -0.33 -1.38 -5.07
C SER A 87 -0.29 -0.56 -6.35
N PHE A 88 0.38 0.59 -6.38
CA PHE A 88 0.38 1.48 -7.54
C PHE A 88 0.88 0.82 -8.82
N LEU A 89 1.88 -0.05 -8.71
CA LEU A 89 2.41 -0.76 -9.87
C LEU A 89 1.41 -1.77 -10.44
N LEU A 90 0.71 -2.51 -9.59
CA LEU A 90 -0.33 -3.45 -10.01
C LEU A 90 -1.55 -2.73 -10.58
N LEU A 91 -1.92 -1.56 -10.03
CA LEU A 91 -2.97 -0.71 -10.58
C LEU A 91 -2.60 -0.18 -11.97
N LEU A 92 -1.35 0.26 -12.17
CA LEU A 92 -0.84 0.65 -13.50
C LEU A 92 -0.92 -0.52 -14.48
N ILE A 93 -0.47 -1.71 -14.09
CA ILE A 93 -0.50 -2.89 -14.97
C ILE A 93 -1.95 -3.26 -15.31
N ALA A 94 -2.85 -3.23 -14.32
CA ALA A 94 -4.27 -3.50 -14.53
C ALA A 94 -4.91 -2.47 -15.47
N ASP A 95 -4.56 -1.19 -15.36
CA ASP A 95 -5.03 -0.12 -16.24
C ASP A 95 -4.54 -0.29 -17.69
N LYS A 96 -3.26 -0.67 -17.87
CA LYS A 96 -2.64 -0.81 -19.20
C LYS A 96 -2.99 -2.12 -19.89
N LEU A 97 -3.01 -3.25 -19.17
CA LEU A 97 -3.28 -4.57 -19.76
C LEU A 97 -4.77 -4.92 -19.77
N GLN A 98 -5.58 -4.36 -18.86
CA GLN A 98 -7.02 -4.63 -18.75
C GLN A 98 -7.34 -6.14 -18.87
N GLY A 99 -8.09 -6.54 -19.90
CA GLY A 99 -8.49 -7.94 -20.14
C GLY A 99 -7.37 -8.87 -20.60
N GLU A 100 -6.17 -8.34 -20.90
CA GLU A 100 -4.99 -9.11 -21.32
C GLU A 100 -4.02 -9.36 -20.15
N ALA A 101 -4.37 -8.95 -18.93
CA ALA A 101 -3.55 -9.21 -17.75
C ALA A 101 -3.40 -10.71 -17.48
N SER A 102 -2.20 -11.13 -17.06
CA SER A 102 -1.96 -12.54 -16.71
C SER A 102 -2.80 -12.95 -15.49
N PRO A 103 -3.19 -14.23 -15.36
CA PRO A 103 -3.93 -14.71 -14.20
C PRO A 103 -3.24 -14.43 -12.86
N SER A 104 -1.89 -14.40 -12.84
CA SER A 104 -1.11 -14.06 -11.65
C SER A 104 -1.29 -12.60 -11.22
N VAL A 105 -1.34 -11.66 -12.18
CA VAL A 105 -1.58 -10.24 -11.90
C VAL A 105 -3.01 -10.02 -11.42
N VAL A 106 -3.99 -10.68 -12.06
CA VAL A 106 -5.40 -10.61 -11.62
C VAL A 106 -5.53 -11.08 -10.18
N LYS A 107 -4.98 -12.25 -9.85
CA LYS A 107 -4.96 -12.77 -8.47
C LYS A 107 -4.26 -11.82 -7.50
N ALA A 108 -3.14 -11.22 -7.89
CA ALA A 108 -2.43 -10.25 -7.07
C ALA A 108 -3.31 -9.02 -6.76
N CYS A 109 -4.01 -8.48 -7.77
CA CYS A 109 -4.96 -7.38 -7.59
C CYS A 109 -6.10 -7.75 -6.64
N GLU A 110 -6.71 -8.94 -6.79
CA GLU A 110 -7.77 -9.41 -5.89
C GLU A 110 -7.30 -9.51 -4.43
N THR A 111 -6.09 -10.03 -4.21
CA THR A 111 -5.52 -10.10 -2.86
C THR A 111 -5.28 -8.71 -2.27
N ILE A 112 -4.79 -7.77 -3.07
CA ILE A 112 -4.58 -6.38 -2.63
C ILE A 112 -5.89 -5.69 -2.26
N VAL A 113 -6.95 -5.88 -3.05
CA VAL A 113 -8.28 -5.34 -2.74
C VAL A 113 -8.76 -5.87 -1.39
N ARG A 114 -8.68 -7.19 -1.17
CA ARG A 114 -9.07 -7.82 0.09
C ARG A 114 -8.28 -7.26 1.29
N ALA A 115 -6.98 -7.06 1.13
CA ALA A 115 -6.16 -6.46 2.18
C ALA A 115 -6.55 -5.01 2.46
N HIS A 116 -6.86 -4.20 1.43
CA HIS A 116 -7.34 -2.83 1.63
C HIS A 116 -8.69 -2.81 2.35
N GLU A 117 -9.61 -3.72 2.04
CA GLU A 117 -10.89 -3.84 2.73
C GLU A 117 -10.69 -4.11 4.23
N ALA A 118 -9.82 -5.07 4.58
CA ALA A 118 -9.46 -5.34 5.97
C ALA A 118 -8.79 -4.12 6.63
N CYS A 119 -7.88 -3.46 5.90
CA CYS A 119 -7.13 -2.32 6.41
C CYS A 119 -8.05 -1.13 6.71
N VAL A 120 -9.06 -0.86 5.88
CA VAL A 120 -10.07 0.20 6.11
C VAL A 120 -10.84 -0.02 7.41
N VAL A 121 -11.19 -1.27 7.73
CA VAL A 121 -11.91 -1.60 8.96
C VAL A 121 -11.01 -1.40 10.18
N THR A 122 -9.76 -1.83 10.09
CA THR A 122 -8.80 -1.80 11.20
C THR A 122 -8.21 -0.41 11.45
N LEU A 123 -7.98 0.37 10.39
CA LEU A 123 -7.40 1.72 10.45
C LEU A 123 -8.41 2.83 10.65
N ASN A 124 -9.59 2.56 11.21
CA ASN A 124 -10.62 3.59 11.39
C ASN A 124 -10.04 4.85 12.09
N THR A 125 -9.88 5.92 11.32
CA THR A 125 -9.31 7.21 11.74
C THR A 125 -10.37 8.19 12.24
N GLU A 126 -11.59 7.74 12.57
CA GLU A 126 -12.64 8.59 13.15
C GLU A 126 -12.17 9.36 14.39
N TYR A 127 -11.16 8.84 15.11
CA TYR A 127 -10.53 9.55 16.22
C TYR A 127 -9.69 10.76 15.77
N GLN A 128 -9.15 10.79 14.55
CA GLN A 128 -8.37 11.90 13.99
C GLN A 128 -9.24 13.09 13.58
N VAL A 129 -10.53 12.86 13.28
CA VAL A 129 -11.51 13.90 12.93
C VAL A 129 -11.97 14.68 14.16
N ARG A 130 -11.73 14.15 15.37
CA ARG A 130 -12.29 14.71 16.61
C ARG A 130 -11.33 15.66 17.33
N HIS A 131 -10.73 16.60 16.61
CA HIS A 131 -10.36 17.90 17.18
C HIS A 131 -11.42 18.93 16.75
N PRO A 132 -12.38 19.28 17.63
CA PRO A 132 -13.18 20.48 17.42
C PRO A 132 -12.21 21.66 17.24
N PRO A 133 -12.41 22.55 16.26
CA PRO A 133 -11.65 23.78 16.22
C PRO A 133 -11.79 24.46 17.58
N LEU A 134 -10.66 24.77 18.21
CA LEU A 134 -10.65 25.56 19.44
C LEU A 134 -11.48 26.82 19.19
N PRO A 135 -12.38 27.22 20.12
CA PRO A 135 -13.10 28.48 19.97
C PRO A 135 -12.07 29.59 19.80
N ILE A 136 -12.04 30.18 18.62
CA ILE A 136 -11.15 31.28 18.29
C ILE A 136 -11.62 32.43 19.18
N SER A 137 -10.79 32.81 20.17
CA SER A 137 -11.06 34.02 20.95
C SER A 137 -11.17 35.19 19.96
N PRO A 138 -12.24 36.03 20.02
CA PRO A 138 -12.46 37.13 19.09
C PRO A 138 -11.38 38.23 19.14
N THR A 139 -10.34 38.07 19.96
CA THR A 139 -9.28 39.04 20.18
C THR A 139 -8.06 38.90 19.24
N LEU A 140 -8.05 37.94 18.31
CA LEU A 140 -6.90 37.71 17.41
C LEU A 140 -7.18 37.97 15.91
N THR A 141 -8.38 38.43 15.56
CA THR A 141 -8.76 38.68 14.16
C THR A 141 -8.08 39.91 13.54
N GLU A 142 -7.34 40.72 14.31
CA GLU A 142 -6.73 41.97 13.83
C GLU A 142 -5.24 41.89 13.52
N THR A 143 -4.56 40.73 13.65
CA THR A 143 -3.10 40.66 13.45
C THR A 143 -2.65 39.84 12.23
N ILE A 144 -3.55 39.20 11.48
CA ILE A 144 -3.17 38.41 10.30
C ILE A 144 -3.93 38.90 9.05
N ILE A 145 -3.80 40.20 8.75
CA ILE A 145 -3.95 40.73 7.39
C ILE A 145 -2.83 41.74 7.13
N PHE A 146 -1.58 41.39 7.44
CA PHE A 146 -0.39 42.05 6.89
C PHE A 146 0.78 41.10 7.10
N TYR A 147 0.96 40.13 6.20
CA TYR A 147 2.22 39.62 5.66
C TYR A 147 1.91 38.46 4.71
#